data_AF-A0A430HYM0-F1
#
_entry.id   AF-A0A430HYM0-F1
#
_cell.length_a   1.000
_cell.length_b   1.000
_cell.length_c   1.000
_cell.angle_alpha   90.00
_cell.angle_beta   90.00
_cell.angle_gamma   90.00
#
_symmetry.space_group_name_H-M   'P 1'
#
loop_
_entity.id
_entity.type
_entity.pdbx_description
1 polymer ?
#
loop_
_entity_poly.entity_id
_entity_poly.type
_entity_poly.pdbx_seq_one_letter_code
_entity_poly.pdbx_strand_id
1 'polypeptide(L)'
;MEIGPCPRSFSDMIRGVNHRAVFQGPGSRRCGRRISLMGTSYESLPGVPESEARETGFTLGHTGANAADIRTHATDQSPAQYVEELDTPRRVEHGRLLLEIFRRATGEEPVMWGPCMIGYGQMHYRYVTGREGDTFRVGFSPRKAKLTLYGLPQAEGFLSRLGKHTTGSSCIYVNKPEDIDLAVLEEMVRAAWTAGTG
;
A
#
# COMPACT_ATOMS: atom_id res chain seq x y z
N MET A 1 -1.48 -17.21 -18.99
CA MET A 1 -2.02 -15.98 -18.39
C MET A 1 -1.19 -14.83 -18.95
N GLU A 2 -1.79 -13.96 -19.77
CA GLU A 2 -1.05 -12.82 -20.33
C GLU A 2 -0.76 -11.82 -19.21
N ILE A 3 0.51 -11.63 -18.90
CA ILE A 3 0.96 -10.62 -17.94
C ILE A 3 0.76 -9.25 -18.61
N GLY A 4 -0.36 -8.60 -18.32
CA GLY A 4 -0.70 -7.29 -18.87
C GLY A 4 0.28 -6.18 -18.47
N PRO A 5 0.19 -4.98 -19.07
CA PRO A 5 1.14 -3.91 -18.81
C PRO A 5 1.11 -3.45 -17.35
N CYS A 6 2.29 -3.09 -16.86
CA CYS A 6 2.59 -2.57 -15.54
C CYS A 6 1.60 -1.45 -15.08
N PRO A 7 0.77 -1.65 -14.04
CA PRO A 7 -0.35 -0.74 -13.69
C PRO A 7 0.10 0.59 -13.08
N ARG A 8 -0.31 1.76 -13.60
CA ARG A 8 0.33 3.05 -13.24
C ARG A 8 0.17 3.51 -11.77
N SER A 9 -0.77 2.96 -11.04
CA SER A 9 -1.03 3.25 -9.62
C SER A 9 -1.64 2.04 -8.92
N PHE A 10 -1.69 2.06 -7.58
CA PHE A 10 -2.41 1.05 -6.79
C PHE A 10 -3.92 1.01 -7.15
N SER A 11 -4.52 2.15 -7.51
CA SER A 11 -5.90 2.18 -8.00
C SER A 11 -6.07 1.59 -9.39
N ASP A 12 -5.01 1.59 -10.22
CA ASP A 12 -5.01 0.86 -11.50
C ASP A 12 -4.82 -0.65 -11.29
N MET A 13 -4.19 -1.04 -10.18
CA MET A 13 -4.07 -2.44 -9.73
C MET A 13 -5.43 -3.00 -9.31
N ILE A 14 -6.24 -2.18 -8.65
CA ILE A 14 -7.57 -2.50 -8.12
C ILE A 14 -8.59 -1.58 -8.80
N ARG A 15 -8.89 -1.82 -10.08
CA ARG A 15 -9.80 -0.97 -10.86
C ARG A 15 -11.10 -0.70 -10.08
N GLY A 16 -11.36 0.56 -9.73
CA GLY A 16 -12.67 1.02 -9.26
C GLY A 16 -12.85 1.25 -7.75
N VAL A 17 -11.79 1.38 -6.93
CA VAL A 17 -11.96 1.59 -5.47
C VAL A 17 -11.15 2.78 -4.93
N ASN A 18 -11.78 3.56 -4.06
CA ASN A 18 -11.24 4.77 -3.46
C ASN A 18 -10.37 4.43 -2.22
N HIS A 19 -9.07 4.22 -2.43
CA HIS A 19 -7.98 4.09 -1.45
C HIS A 19 -7.93 5.08 -0.26
N ARG A 20 -8.78 6.11 -0.20
CA ARG A 20 -8.78 7.12 0.88
C ARG A 20 -9.15 6.56 2.27
N ALA A 21 -9.72 5.36 2.33
CA ALA A 21 -10.05 4.67 3.58
C ALA A 21 -8.89 3.85 4.18
N VAL A 22 -7.73 3.78 3.51
CA VAL A 22 -6.69 2.76 3.78
C VAL A 22 -5.74 3.11 4.95
N PHE A 23 -5.67 4.37 5.39
CA PHE A 23 -4.68 4.78 6.43
C PHE A 23 -5.21 5.77 7.48
N GLN A 24 -6.51 6.08 7.50
CA GLN A 24 -7.07 6.87 8.59
C GLN A 24 -7.59 5.93 9.68
N GLY A 25 -6.71 5.62 10.63
CA GLY A 25 -7.16 5.10 11.92
C GLY A 25 -8.12 6.11 12.58
N PRO A 26 -9.11 5.65 13.36
CA PRO A 26 -10.05 6.52 14.03
C PRO A 26 -9.34 7.29 15.15
N GLY A 27 -8.92 8.52 14.91
CA GLY A 27 -8.24 9.28 15.95
C GLY A 27 -7.70 10.65 15.57
N SER A 28 -8.57 11.64 15.37
CA SER A 28 -8.22 12.99 15.81
C SER A 28 -9.44 13.72 16.38
N ARG A 29 -9.55 13.68 17.71
CA ARG A 29 -10.37 14.60 18.49
C ARG A 29 -9.74 15.99 18.45
N ARG A 30 -10.49 16.98 17.98
CA ARG A 30 -10.45 18.41 18.36
C ARG A 30 -11.60 19.10 17.61
N CYS A 31 -12.41 20.01 18.14
CA CYS A 31 -12.55 20.61 19.47
C CYS A 31 -13.95 21.28 19.44
N GLY A 32 -14.57 21.48 20.60
CA GLY A 32 -15.99 21.78 20.76
C GLY A 32 -16.54 23.03 20.05
N ARG A 33 -17.85 23.00 19.79
CA ARG A 33 -18.76 24.12 20.09
C ARG A 33 -20.21 23.66 20.17
N ARG A 34 -20.75 23.83 21.39
CA ARG A 34 -22.15 24.09 21.78
C ARG A 34 -23.22 23.07 21.38
N ILE A 35 -23.52 22.17 22.33
CA ILE A 35 -24.83 21.51 22.45
C ILE A 35 -25.85 22.55 22.91
N SER A 36 -26.91 22.73 22.13
CA SER A 36 -28.27 23.03 22.59
C SER A 36 -29.24 23.08 21.42
N LEU A 37 -30.07 22.04 21.27
CA LEU A 37 -31.51 22.08 21.56
C LEU A 37 -32.26 20.94 20.85
N MET A 38 -33.18 20.33 21.62
CA MET A 38 -34.34 19.51 21.24
C MET A 38 -34.02 18.19 20.50
N GLY A 39 -34.35 17.02 21.02
CA GLY A 39 -35.60 16.69 21.71
C GLY A 39 -36.56 16.04 20.73
N THR A 40 -36.17 14.91 20.16
CA THR A 40 -37.10 13.88 19.68
C THR A 40 -36.48 12.52 19.95
N SER A 41 -37.06 11.82 20.91
CA SER A 41 -36.86 10.40 21.14
C SER A 41 -37.23 9.63 19.87
N TYR A 42 -36.25 9.00 19.23
CA TYR A 42 -36.54 7.92 18.29
C TYR A 42 -36.57 6.63 19.11
N GLU A 43 -37.79 6.22 19.47
CA GLU A 43 -38.07 4.91 20.04
C GLU A 43 -37.46 3.81 19.16
N SER A 44 -36.77 2.90 19.83
CA SER A 44 -36.12 1.73 19.25
C SER A 44 -37.15 0.87 18.51
N LEU A 45 -36.95 0.67 17.21
CA LEU A 45 -37.67 -0.35 16.44
C LEU A 45 -36.97 -1.71 16.64
N PRO A 46 -37.64 -2.75 17.16
CA PRO A 46 -37.09 -4.09 17.20
C PRO A 46 -37.23 -4.72 15.82
N GLY A 47 -36.12 -5.17 15.23
CA GLY A 47 -36.14 -5.91 13.96
C GLY A 47 -35.21 -5.41 12.85
N VAL A 48 -34.34 -4.44 13.11
CA VAL A 48 -33.19 -4.21 12.24
C VAL A 48 -32.14 -5.27 12.65
N PRO A 49 -31.76 -6.24 11.80
CA PRO A 49 -30.58 -7.03 12.10
C PRO A 49 -29.44 -6.05 12.25
N GLU A 50 -28.78 -6.07 13.41
CA GLU A 50 -27.58 -5.29 13.71
C GLU A 50 -26.69 -5.39 12.47
N SER A 51 -26.56 -4.28 11.73
CA SER A 51 -25.85 -4.31 10.46
C SER A 51 -24.42 -4.61 10.84
N GLU A 52 -23.96 -5.84 10.62
CA GLU A 52 -22.56 -6.19 10.75
C GLU A 52 -21.79 -5.08 10.03
N ALA A 53 -21.07 -4.28 10.82
CA ALA A 53 -20.24 -3.23 10.31
C ALA A 53 -19.25 -3.95 9.39
N ARG A 54 -19.52 -3.90 8.08
CA ARG A 54 -18.66 -4.47 7.05
C ARG A 54 -17.42 -3.59 7.05
N GLU A 55 -16.49 -3.85 7.96
CA GLU A 55 -15.24 -3.11 8.06
C GLU A 55 -14.32 -3.54 6.93
N THR A 56 -13.56 -2.58 6.40
CA THR A 56 -12.45 -2.92 5.51
C THR A 56 -11.36 -3.52 6.37
N GLY A 57 -11.01 -4.78 6.12
CA GLY A 57 -10.04 -5.53 6.90
C GLY A 57 -8.79 -5.86 6.09
N PHE A 58 -7.65 -5.91 6.77
CA PHE A 58 -6.42 -6.50 6.26
C PHE A 58 -6.03 -7.65 7.17
N THR A 59 -5.73 -8.81 6.57
CA THR A 59 -5.25 -10.00 7.27
C THR A 59 -3.85 -10.33 6.76
N LEU A 60 -2.92 -10.66 7.66
CA LEU A 60 -1.60 -11.12 7.25
C LEU A 60 -1.68 -12.48 6.54
N GLY A 61 -0.83 -12.67 5.53
CA GLY A 61 -0.81 -13.85 4.68
C GLY A 61 -1.64 -13.68 3.40
N HIS A 62 -1.78 -14.77 2.65
CA HIS A 62 -2.65 -14.83 1.47
C HIS A 62 -3.79 -15.80 1.75
N THR A 63 -5.00 -15.46 1.30
CA THR A 63 -6.15 -16.37 1.43
C THR A 63 -6.43 -17.12 0.13
N GLY A 64 -5.84 -16.68 -0.99
CA GLY A 64 -6.15 -17.20 -2.32
C GLY A 64 -7.48 -16.69 -2.88
N ALA A 65 -8.29 -16.00 -2.07
CA ALA A 65 -9.52 -15.38 -2.51
C ALA A 65 -9.20 -14.08 -3.25
N ASN A 66 -9.39 -14.07 -4.56
CA ASN A 66 -9.07 -12.92 -5.40
C ASN A 66 -10.26 -12.57 -6.28
N ALA A 67 -10.63 -11.28 -6.31
CA ALA A 67 -11.56 -10.79 -7.31
C ALA A 67 -11.01 -11.06 -8.73
N ALA A 68 -11.89 -11.51 -9.63
CA ALA A 68 -11.52 -12.03 -10.95
C ALA A 68 -10.81 -11.01 -11.87
N ASP A 69 -10.91 -9.72 -11.57
CA ASP A 69 -10.33 -8.64 -12.35
C ASP A 69 -8.99 -8.11 -11.77
N ILE A 70 -8.50 -8.66 -10.66
CA ILE A 70 -7.15 -8.39 -10.16
C ILE A 70 -6.15 -8.92 -11.20
N ARG A 71 -5.17 -8.08 -11.58
CA ARG A 71 -4.20 -8.40 -12.64
C ARG A 71 -2.79 -8.64 -12.13
N THR A 72 -2.59 -8.50 -10.82
CA THR A 72 -1.28 -8.51 -10.20
C THR A 72 -1.28 -9.55 -9.11
N HIS A 73 -0.50 -10.59 -9.34
CA HIS A 73 -0.39 -11.76 -8.47
C HIS A 73 1.09 -11.99 -8.23
N ALA A 74 1.43 -12.69 -7.15
CA ALA A 74 2.77 -13.20 -6.95
C ALA A 74 3.17 -14.10 -8.15
N THR A 75 4.43 -14.01 -8.55
CA THR A 75 4.99 -14.77 -9.68
C THR A 75 6.32 -15.39 -9.25
N ASP A 76 6.74 -16.42 -9.99
CA ASP A 76 8.04 -17.10 -9.77
C ASP A 76 9.23 -16.35 -10.41
N GLN A 77 9.00 -15.16 -10.98
CA GLN A 77 10.05 -14.36 -11.57
C GLN A 77 10.98 -13.81 -10.48
N SER A 78 12.30 -13.95 -10.67
CA SER A 78 13.29 -13.43 -9.73
C SER A 78 13.29 -11.89 -9.71
N PRO A 79 13.04 -11.24 -8.56
CA PRO A 79 13.13 -9.78 -8.44
C PRO A 79 14.54 -9.25 -8.73
N ALA A 80 15.57 -10.00 -8.34
CA ALA A 80 16.96 -9.63 -8.60
C ALA A 80 17.23 -9.62 -10.11
N GLN A 81 16.85 -10.69 -10.82
CA GLN A 81 17.01 -10.77 -12.27
C GLN A 81 16.21 -9.67 -12.99
N TYR A 82 14.98 -9.40 -12.56
CA TYR A 82 14.18 -8.30 -13.10
C TYR A 82 14.90 -6.95 -13.00
N VAL A 83 15.56 -6.68 -11.87
CA VAL A 83 16.32 -5.45 -11.68
C VAL A 83 17.53 -5.38 -12.61
N GLU A 84 18.22 -6.50 -12.86
CA GLU A 84 19.35 -6.59 -13.80
C GLU A 84 18.93 -6.33 -15.26
N GLU A 85 17.70 -6.67 -15.62
CA GLU A 85 17.14 -6.52 -16.97
C GLU A 85 16.57 -5.11 -17.24
N LEU A 86 16.72 -4.16 -16.31
CA LEU A 86 16.25 -2.78 -16.52
C LEU A 86 17.05 -2.08 -17.63
N ASP A 87 16.35 -1.24 -18.40
CA ASP A 87 16.83 -0.63 -19.65
C ASP A 87 18.09 0.25 -19.53
N THR A 88 18.45 0.71 -18.34
CA THR A 88 19.56 1.64 -18.11
C THR A 88 20.34 1.25 -16.86
N PRO A 89 21.69 1.35 -16.87
CA PRO A 89 22.52 1.01 -15.70
C PRO A 89 22.11 1.75 -14.43
N ARG A 90 21.67 3.00 -14.58
CA ARG A 90 21.19 3.82 -13.47
C ARG A 90 19.92 3.26 -12.84
N ARG A 91 18.98 2.73 -13.63
CA ARG A 91 17.79 2.07 -13.09
C ARG A 91 18.10 0.76 -12.42
N VAL A 92 19.08 0.01 -12.93
CA VAL A 92 19.60 -1.20 -12.27
C VAL A 92 20.15 -0.83 -10.89
N GLU A 93 21.01 0.19 -10.81
CA GLU A 93 21.58 0.68 -9.54
C GLU A 93 20.49 1.12 -8.55
N HIS A 94 19.51 1.91 -9.00
CA HIS A 94 18.37 2.32 -8.17
C HIS A 94 17.54 1.12 -7.70
N GLY A 95 17.31 0.13 -8.57
CA GLY A 95 16.62 -1.10 -8.22
C GLY A 95 17.37 -1.91 -7.16
N ARG A 96 18.69 -2.06 -7.29
CA ARG A 96 19.53 -2.76 -6.31
C ARG A 96 19.51 -2.06 -4.95
N LEU A 97 19.62 -0.73 -4.95
CA LEU A 97 19.56 0.08 -3.72
C LEU A 97 18.22 -0.11 -3.00
N LEU A 98 17.10 -0.06 -3.72
CA LEU A 98 15.78 -0.27 -3.13
C LEU A 98 15.58 -1.71 -2.65
N LEU A 99 16.09 -2.71 -3.39
CA LEU A 99 16.10 -4.10 -2.94
C LEU A 99 16.83 -4.25 -1.61
N GLU A 100 17.99 -3.63 -1.46
CA GLU A 100 18.78 -3.68 -0.22
C GLU A 100 18.03 -3.02 0.95
N ILE A 101 17.55 -1.79 0.77
CA ILE A 101 16.87 -1.02 1.83
C ILE A 101 15.63 -1.76 2.32
N PHE A 102 14.78 -2.22 1.39
CA PHE A 102 13.54 -2.89 1.78
C PHE A 102 13.83 -4.22 2.48
N ARG A 103 14.76 -5.03 1.96
CA ARG A 103 15.20 -6.28 2.60
C ARG A 103 15.72 -6.04 4.01
N ARG A 104 16.55 -5.02 4.22
CA ARG A 104 17.08 -4.68 5.56
C ARG A 104 15.98 -4.21 6.52
N ALA A 105 15.01 -3.45 6.03
CA ALA A 105 13.93 -2.93 6.85
C ALA A 105 12.89 -3.99 7.23
N THR A 106 12.59 -4.94 6.34
CA THR A 106 11.58 -5.98 6.56
C THR A 106 12.15 -7.27 7.12
N GLY A 107 13.40 -7.61 6.79
CA GLY A 107 13.99 -8.92 7.05
C GLY A 107 13.47 -10.03 6.14
N GLU A 108 12.72 -9.68 5.08
CA GLU A 108 12.04 -10.63 4.19
C GLU A 108 12.63 -10.65 2.79
N GLU A 109 12.44 -11.77 2.09
CA GLU A 109 12.78 -11.89 0.68
C GLU A 109 11.73 -11.19 -0.21
N PRO A 110 12.17 -10.49 -1.28
CA PRO A 110 11.26 -9.89 -2.25
C PRO A 110 10.58 -10.95 -3.11
N VAL A 111 9.36 -10.65 -3.56
CA VAL A 111 8.60 -11.42 -4.54
C VAL A 111 8.17 -10.51 -5.68
N MET A 112 8.19 -11.01 -6.92
CA MET A 112 7.66 -10.28 -8.07
C MET A 112 6.13 -10.36 -8.09
N TRP A 113 5.49 -9.21 -8.24
CA TRP A 113 4.05 -9.06 -8.39
C TRP A 113 3.70 -8.49 -9.76
N GLY A 114 3.10 -9.33 -10.60
CA GLY A 114 2.89 -9.00 -12.02
C GLY A 114 4.21 -8.65 -12.74
N PRO A 115 4.19 -7.76 -13.74
CA PRO A 115 5.35 -7.55 -14.62
C PRO A 115 6.46 -6.66 -14.06
N CYS A 116 6.23 -5.93 -12.96
CA CYS A 116 7.09 -4.77 -12.63
C CYS A 116 7.04 -4.28 -11.18
N MET A 117 6.36 -5.00 -10.30
CA MET A 117 6.28 -4.63 -8.90
C MET A 117 7.06 -5.65 -8.09
N ILE A 118 7.80 -5.15 -7.11
CA ILE A 118 8.54 -5.96 -6.17
C ILE A 118 7.90 -5.72 -4.81
N GLY A 119 7.36 -6.78 -4.23
CA GLY A 119 6.63 -6.75 -2.96
C GLY A 119 7.33 -7.55 -1.88
N TYR A 120 7.10 -7.18 -0.63
CA TYR A 120 7.58 -7.87 0.57
C TYR A 120 6.40 -8.20 1.47
N GLY A 121 6.42 -9.44 1.98
CA GLY A 121 5.31 -10.01 2.71
C GLY A 121 4.05 -10.18 1.87
N GLN A 122 3.05 -10.84 2.46
CA GLN A 122 1.75 -11.05 1.84
C GLN A 122 0.68 -10.60 2.82
N MET A 123 -0.35 -9.94 2.30
CA MET A 123 -1.56 -9.58 3.03
C MET A 123 -2.78 -9.79 2.14
N HIS A 124 -3.89 -10.09 2.77
CA HIS A 124 -5.18 -10.17 2.14
C HIS A 124 -6.02 -8.96 2.56
N TYR A 125 -6.55 -8.23 1.59
CA TYR A 125 -7.45 -7.11 1.84
C TYR A 125 -8.88 -7.49 1.52
N ARG A 126 -9.83 -7.03 2.34
CA ARG A 126 -11.26 -7.16 2.09
C ARG A 126 -11.93 -5.81 2.29
N TYR A 127 -12.63 -5.32 1.27
CA TYR A 127 -13.41 -4.10 1.32
C TYR A 127 -14.86 -4.36 1.73
N VAL A 128 -15.52 -3.31 2.24
CA VAL A 128 -16.96 -3.26 2.58
C VAL A 128 -17.85 -3.72 1.42
N THR A 129 -17.41 -3.44 0.18
CA THR A 129 -18.11 -3.82 -1.05
C THR A 129 -18.07 -5.31 -1.35
N GLY A 130 -17.39 -6.11 -0.51
CA GLY A 130 -17.16 -7.54 -0.73
C GLY A 130 -16.00 -7.84 -1.67
N ARG A 131 -15.34 -6.82 -2.23
CA ARG A 131 -14.15 -7.00 -3.05
C ARG A 131 -12.96 -7.36 -2.16
N GLU A 132 -12.29 -8.45 -2.49
CA GLU A 132 -11.10 -8.89 -1.76
C GLU A 132 -9.99 -9.36 -2.70
N GLY A 133 -8.77 -9.42 -2.17
CA GLY A 133 -7.61 -9.88 -2.91
C GLY A 133 -6.34 -9.96 -2.08
N ASP A 134 -5.40 -10.73 -2.58
CA ASP A 134 -4.05 -10.84 -2.03
C ASP A 134 -3.15 -9.77 -2.64
N THR A 135 -2.30 -9.18 -1.81
CA THR A 135 -1.30 -8.20 -2.21
C THR A 135 -0.08 -8.27 -1.30
N PHE A 136 0.97 -7.55 -1.65
CA PHE A 136 2.15 -7.41 -0.79
C PHE A 136 1.93 -6.33 0.26
N ARG A 137 2.66 -6.41 1.39
CA ARG A 137 2.50 -5.44 2.48
C ARG A 137 3.15 -4.10 2.17
N VAL A 138 4.40 -4.17 1.73
CA VAL A 138 5.22 -3.03 1.30
C VAL A 138 5.93 -3.40 0.02
N GLY A 139 6.21 -2.43 -0.84
CA GLY A 139 6.89 -2.73 -2.09
C GLY A 139 7.22 -1.49 -2.89
N PHE A 140 7.83 -1.72 -4.05
CA PHE A 140 8.16 -0.66 -4.98
C PHE A 140 8.08 -1.12 -6.43
N SER A 141 8.04 -0.16 -7.36
CA SER A 141 8.12 -0.40 -8.80
C SER A 141 9.12 0.57 -9.43
N PRO A 142 10.26 0.07 -9.95
CA PRO A 142 11.30 0.90 -10.55
C PRO A 142 10.96 1.28 -11.99
N ARG A 143 9.90 2.09 -12.18
CA ARG A 143 9.40 2.44 -13.52
C ARG A 143 10.27 3.48 -14.22
N LYS A 144 10.09 3.58 -15.54
CA LYS A 144 10.83 4.53 -16.40
C LYS A 144 10.60 6.00 -16.04
N ALA A 145 9.39 6.38 -15.62
CA ALA A 145 9.06 7.77 -15.34
C ALA A 145 9.39 8.18 -13.90
N LYS A 146 8.92 7.38 -12.92
CA LYS A 146 9.09 7.63 -11.48
C LYS A 146 9.14 6.31 -10.72
N LEU A 147 9.93 6.27 -9.65
CA LEU A 147 9.85 5.23 -8.64
C LEU A 147 8.52 5.36 -7.90
N THR A 148 7.80 4.26 -7.80
CA THR A 148 6.56 4.21 -7.01
C THR A 148 6.80 3.33 -5.79
N LEU A 149 6.52 3.86 -4.61
CA LEU A 149 6.62 3.18 -3.32
C LEU A 149 5.20 2.92 -2.80
N TYR A 150 4.97 1.71 -2.31
CA TYR A 150 3.64 1.21 -1.94
C TYR A 150 3.64 0.75 -0.48
N GLY A 151 2.50 0.92 0.20
CA GLY A 151 2.30 0.42 1.56
C GLY A 151 3.04 1.21 2.65
N LEU A 152 3.58 2.39 2.32
CA LEU A 152 4.30 3.23 3.28
C LEU A 152 3.36 4.22 3.98
N PRO A 153 3.60 4.54 5.26
CA PRO A 153 2.82 5.54 5.99
C PRO A 153 2.97 6.92 5.35
N GLN A 154 1.85 7.62 5.15
CA GLN A 154 1.83 8.99 4.63
C GLN A 154 1.68 10.03 5.75
N ALA A 155 2.24 9.75 6.92
CA ALA A 155 2.19 10.67 8.05
C ALA A 155 3.11 11.88 7.81
N GLU A 156 2.64 13.07 8.17
CA GLU A 156 3.36 14.34 7.94
C GLU A 156 4.78 14.34 8.54
N GLY A 157 4.99 13.68 9.68
CA GLY A 157 6.30 13.53 10.32
C GLY A 157 7.34 12.80 9.45
N PHE A 158 6.93 11.82 8.64
CA PHE A 158 7.82 11.16 7.68
C PHE A 158 7.98 11.99 6.41
N LEU A 159 6.87 12.45 5.83
CA LEU A 159 6.87 13.16 4.55
C LEU A 159 7.69 14.46 4.60
N SER A 160 7.62 15.20 5.70
CA SER A 160 8.42 16.42 5.92
C SER A 160 9.93 16.17 5.90
N ARG A 161 10.39 14.98 6.29
CA ARG A 161 11.81 14.60 6.34
C ARG A 161 12.27 13.86 5.09
N LEU A 162 11.34 13.27 4.34
CA LEU A 162 11.65 12.38 3.22
C LEU A 162 12.35 13.07 2.05
N GLY A 163 12.09 14.36 1.81
CA GLY A 163 12.65 15.09 0.66
C GLY A 163 11.66 15.28 -0.48
N LYS A 164 12.12 15.30 -1.73
CA LYS A 164 11.28 15.66 -2.89
C LYS A 164 10.45 14.47 -3.37
N HIS A 165 9.16 14.50 -3.07
CA HIS A 165 8.21 13.43 -3.41
C HIS A 165 6.84 13.97 -3.84
N THR A 166 5.98 13.09 -4.32
CA THR A 166 4.56 13.36 -4.57
C THR A 166 3.73 12.22 -4.01
N THR A 167 2.64 12.51 -3.31
CA THR A 167 1.76 11.49 -2.75
C THR A 167 0.56 11.24 -3.65
N GLY A 168 0.26 9.98 -3.94
CA GLY A 168 -1.06 9.51 -4.37
C GLY A 168 -1.81 8.91 -3.18
N SER A 169 -3.05 8.47 -3.36
CA SER A 169 -3.88 8.10 -2.20
C SER A 169 -3.49 6.81 -1.47
N SER A 170 -2.59 5.99 -2.01
CA SER A 170 -1.95 4.87 -1.28
C SER A 170 -0.48 4.62 -1.70
N CYS A 171 0.12 5.54 -2.44
CA CYS A 171 1.48 5.38 -2.96
C CYS A 171 2.25 6.70 -2.90
N ILE A 172 3.57 6.59 -2.83
CA ILE A 172 4.49 7.72 -2.86
C ILE A 172 5.30 7.63 -4.14
N TYR A 173 5.38 8.72 -4.87
CA TYR A 173 6.12 8.85 -6.11
C TYR A 173 7.38 9.66 -5.87
N VAL A 174 8.51 9.11 -6.32
CA VAL A 174 9.83 9.72 -6.23
C VAL A 174 10.47 9.65 -7.60
N ASN A 175 11.16 10.70 -8.07
CA ASN A 175 11.77 10.64 -9.40
C ASN A 175 13.00 9.73 -9.39
N LYS A 176 13.82 9.82 -8.34
CA LYS A 176 15.09 9.11 -8.21
C LYS A 176 15.47 8.99 -6.72
N PRO A 177 16.20 7.96 -6.27
CA PRO A 177 16.53 7.78 -4.85
C PRO A 177 17.34 8.94 -4.26
N GLU A 178 18.08 9.68 -5.08
CA GLU A 178 18.90 10.82 -4.66
C GLU A 178 18.06 12.07 -4.32
N ASP A 179 16.76 12.07 -4.65
CA ASP A 179 15.83 13.16 -4.29
C ASP A 179 15.28 12.99 -2.86
N ILE A 180 15.55 11.86 -2.19
CA ILE A 180 14.99 11.52 -0.88
C ILE A 180 16.05 11.09 0.14
N ASP A 181 15.70 11.21 1.41
CA ASP A 181 16.48 10.65 2.51
C ASP A 181 16.21 9.14 2.63
N LEU A 182 17.23 8.33 2.33
CA LEU A 182 17.15 6.88 2.36
C LEU A 182 17.00 6.32 3.78
N ALA A 183 17.51 7.01 4.80
CA ALA A 183 17.33 6.59 6.19
C ALA A 183 15.87 6.78 6.63
N VAL A 184 15.24 7.88 6.20
CA VAL A 184 13.80 8.11 6.41
C VAL A 184 12.98 7.07 5.66
N LEU A 185 13.35 6.73 4.43
CA LEU A 185 12.70 5.65 3.68
C LEU A 185 12.77 4.31 4.44
N GLU A 186 13.94 3.94 4.95
CA GLU A 186 14.12 2.71 5.74
C GLU A 186 13.25 2.73 7.02
N GLU A 187 13.17 3.87 7.71
CA GLU A 187 12.32 4.08 8.88
C GLU A 187 10.82 3.89 8.54
N MET A 188 10.38 4.45 7.40
CA MET A 188 9.00 4.30 6.92
C MET A 188 8.65 2.86 6.58
N VAL A 189 9.55 2.14 5.90
CA VAL A 189 9.35 0.72 5.56
C VAL A 189 9.25 -0.12 6.83
N ARG A 190 10.14 0.12 7.81
CA ARG A 190 10.11 -0.58 9.10
C ARG A 190 8.83 -0.28 9.87
N ALA A 191 8.39 0.98 9.92
CA ALA A 191 7.15 1.36 10.57
C ALA A 191 5.92 0.69 9.93
N ALA A 192 5.85 0.66 8.59
CA ALA A 192 4.80 -0.05 7.87
C ALA A 192 4.81 -1.57 8.17
N TRP A 193 6.00 -2.15 8.23
CA TRP A 193 6.19 -3.57 8.50
C TRP A 193 5.78 -3.94 9.93
N THR A 194 6.12 -3.13 10.94
CA THR A 194 5.73 -3.40 12.32
C THR A 194 4.22 -3.18 12.54
N ALA A 195 3.64 -2.13 11.95
CA ALA A 195 2.24 -1.75 12.18
C ALA A 195 1.21 -2.81 11.76
N GLY A 196 1.51 -3.64 10.76
CA GLY A 196 0.60 -4.72 10.33
C GLY A 196 0.74 -6.03 11.11
N THR A 197 1.61 -6.07 12.14
CA THR A 197 1.93 -7.29 12.92
C THR A 197 1.40 -7.21 14.35
N GLY A 198 0.48 -6.27 14.64
CA GLY A 198 -0.06 -6.00 15.98
C GLY A 198 -1.57 -5.90 16.01
#